data_AF-A0A946IND3-F1
#
_entry.id   AF-A0A946IND3-F1
#
_cell.length_a   1.000
_cell.length_b   1.000
_cell.length_c   1.000
_cell.angle_alpha   90.00
_cell.angle_beta   90.00
_cell.angle_gamma   90.00
#
_symmetry.space_group_name_H-M   'P 1'
#
loop_
_entity.id
_entity.type
_entity.pdbx_description
1 polymer ?
#
loop_
_entity_poly.entity_id
_entity_poly.type
_entity_poly.pdbx_seq_one_letter_code
_entity_poly.pdbx_strand_id
1 'polypeptide(L)'
;QIEKDVREILIPRIKKQLSEESRLLFGSEKYHVNPTGKFVIGGPHGDTGLTGRKIIVDTYGGKGAHGGGAFSGKDPSKVDRSAAYATRHIAKNLVAAGVADRILVQVSYAIGVAEPMGIFVDTYRTSKVNMTDGEIADIVKEMPCFNLKPASIISRLKLKQPIYSETAAYGHMGRESENKTVTFNVAGSNKEFEVETFTWEKLDCQEEIKTAFNL
;
A
#
# COMPACT_ATOMS: atom_id res chain seq x y z
N GLN A 1 3.47 -26.60 -24.90
CA GLN A 1 4.01 -26.98 -23.59
C GLN A 1 3.70 -25.93 -22.52
N ILE A 2 4.22 -24.70 -22.59
CA ILE A 2 4.05 -23.69 -21.51
C ILE A 2 2.57 -23.39 -21.19
N GLU A 3 1.72 -23.17 -22.19
CA GLU A 3 0.28 -22.92 -21.93
C GLU A 3 -0.39 -24.09 -21.21
N LYS A 4 -0.04 -25.32 -21.61
CA LYS A 4 -0.52 -26.54 -20.95
C LYS A 4 -0.08 -26.57 -19.49
N ASP A 5 1.19 -26.27 -19.21
CA ASP A 5 1.72 -26.22 -17.84
C ASP A 5 1.03 -25.12 -17.01
N VAL A 6 0.76 -23.94 -17.60
CA VAL A 6 -0.01 -22.88 -16.93
C VAL A 6 -1.41 -23.39 -16.55
N ARG A 7 -2.12 -24.02 -17.48
CA ARG A 7 -3.51 -24.49 -17.26
C ARG A 7 -3.61 -25.69 -16.32
N GLU A 8 -2.71 -26.65 -16.44
CA GLU A 8 -2.79 -27.93 -15.72
C GLU A 8 -2.01 -27.92 -14.39
N ILE A 9 -1.00 -27.06 -14.26
CA ILE A 9 -0.14 -27.01 -13.06
C ILE A 9 -0.34 -25.71 -12.29
N LEU A 10 -0.14 -24.56 -12.93
CA LEU A 10 -0.12 -23.26 -12.22
C LEU A 10 -1.52 -22.85 -11.74
N ILE A 11 -2.51 -22.84 -12.64
CA ILE A 11 -3.88 -22.38 -12.32
C ILE A 11 -4.51 -23.23 -11.20
N PRO A 12 -4.42 -24.57 -11.20
CA PRO A 12 -4.93 -25.37 -10.10
C PRO A 12 -4.22 -25.09 -8.77
N ARG A 13 -2.90 -24.83 -8.79
CA ARG A 13 -2.15 -24.43 -7.58
C ARG A 13 -2.59 -23.07 -7.05
N ILE A 14 -2.82 -22.09 -7.93
CA ILE A 14 -3.33 -20.76 -7.54
C ILE A 14 -4.74 -20.89 -6.96
N LYS A 15 -5.67 -21.57 -7.64
CA LYS A 15 -7.05 -21.75 -7.17
C LYS A 15 -7.16 -22.38 -5.77
N LYS A 16 -6.19 -23.23 -5.39
CA LYS A 16 -6.10 -23.85 -4.05
C LYS A 16 -5.67 -22.86 -2.96
N GLN A 17 -4.96 -21.79 -3.32
CA GLN A 17 -4.50 -20.75 -2.38
C GLN A 17 -5.50 -19.60 -2.23
N LEU A 18 -6.48 -19.50 -3.14
CA LEU A 18 -7.47 -18.43 -3.14
C LEU A 18 -8.66 -18.73 -2.22
N SER A 19 -9.25 -17.66 -1.68
CA SER A 19 -10.55 -17.71 -1.01
C SER A 19 -11.62 -18.29 -1.93
N GLU A 20 -12.71 -18.79 -1.34
CA GLU A 20 -13.84 -19.31 -2.11
C GLU A 20 -14.39 -18.26 -3.08
N GLU A 21 -14.63 -17.04 -2.60
CA GLU A 21 -15.10 -15.91 -3.42
C GLU A 21 -14.19 -15.63 -4.62
N SER A 22 -12.87 -15.55 -4.40
CA SER A 22 -11.91 -15.31 -5.49
C SER A 22 -11.86 -16.47 -6.47
N ARG A 23 -12.10 -17.71 -6.01
CA ARG A 23 -12.13 -18.90 -6.87
C ARG A 23 -13.33 -18.92 -7.78
N LEU A 24 -14.47 -18.36 -7.36
CA LEU A 24 -15.69 -18.24 -8.16
C LEU A 24 -15.53 -17.31 -9.37
N LEU A 25 -14.52 -16.42 -9.35
CA LEU A 25 -14.19 -15.57 -10.49
C LEU A 25 -13.57 -16.35 -11.67
N PHE A 26 -13.21 -17.61 -11.46
CA PHE A 26 -12.60 -18.45 -12.48
C PHE A 26 -13.63 -19.34 -13.21
N GLY A 27 -13.44 -19.61 -14.50
CA GLY A 27 -14.27 -20.53 -15.29
C GLY A 27 -14.54 -20.12 -16.75
N SER A 28 -14.35 -18.85 -17.09
CA SER A 28 -14.63 -18.29 -18.43
C SER A 28 -13.43 -17.56 -19.05
N GLU A 29 -12.22 -17.85 -18.56
CA GLU A 29 -11.02 -17.08 -18.88
C GLU A 29 -10.40 -17.46 -20.22
N LYS A 30 -9.88 -16.45 -20.90
CA LYS A 30 -9.00 -16.61 -22.05
C LYS A 30 -7.55 -16.47 -21.59
N TYR A 31 -6.74 -17.51 -21.85
CA TYR A 31 -5.32 -17.50 -21.51
C TYR A 31 -4.49 -17.02 -22.69
N HIS A 32 -3.73 -15.94 -22.48
CA HIS A 32 -2.74 -15.45 -23.42
C HIS A 32 -1.34 -15.73 -22.87
N VAL A 33 -0.80 -16.90 -23.19
CA VAL A 33 0.51 -17.33 -22.68
C VAL A 33 1.58 -17.04 -23.73
N ASN A 34 2.52 -16.16 -23.39
CA ASN A 34 3.61 -15.73 -24.27
C ASN A 34 3.10 -15.36 -25.68
N PRO A 35 2.14 -14.42 -25.81
CA PRO A 35 1.48 -14.13 -27.08
C PRO A 35 2.44 -13.61 -28.16
N THR A 36 3.60 -13.09 -27.77
CA THR A 36 4.66 -12.61 -28.67
C THR A 36 5.71 -13.68 -29.02
N GLY A 37 5.50 -14.93 -28.60
CA GLY A 37 6.40 -16.04 -28.85
C GLY A 37 7.39 -16.31 -27.70
N LYS A 38 8.51 -16.97 -28.03
CA LYS A 38 9.50 -17.40 -27.03
C LYS A 38 10.13 -16.20 -26.34
N PHE A 39 10.21 -16.24 -25.01
CA PHE A 39 10.84 -15.21 -24.19
C PHE A 39 12.05 -15.82 -23.47
N VAL A 40 13.21 -15.81 -24.14
CA VAL A 40 14.45 -16.45 -23.66
C VAL A 40 15.39 -15.45 -23.01
N ILE A 41 15.50 -14.25 -23.60
CA ILE A 41 16.31 -13.16 -23.08
C ILE A 41 15.39 -12.19 -22.33
N GLY A 42 15.67 -11.93 -21.06
CA GLY A 42 14.93 -10.98 -20.23
C GLY A 42 15.83 -10.18 -19.30
N GLY A 43 15.22 -9.43 -18.37
CA GLY A 43 15.94 -8.57 -17.43
C GLY A 43 16.66 -7.40 -18.13
N PRO A 44 17.71 -6.83 -17.50
CA PRO A 44 18.43 -5.67 -18.03
C PRO A 44 19.08 -5.86 -19.41
N HIS A 45 19.25 -7.11 -19.86
CA HIS A 45 19.76 -7.39 -21.19
C HIS A 45 18.70 -7.16 -22.29
N GLY A 46 17.41 -7.31 -21.96
CA GLY A 46 16.31 -7.14 -22.90
C GLY A 46 15.56 -5.82 -22.80
N ASP A 47 15.78 -5.02 -21.75
CA ASP A 47 15.16 -3.71 -21.53
C ASP A 47 15.96 -2.86 -20.52
N THR A 48 15.72 -1.55 -20.50
CA THR A 48 16.31 -0.62 -19.51
C THR A 48 15.31 -0.29 -18.41
N GLY A 49 15.65 -0.65 -17.17
CA GLY A 49 14.86 -0.31 -15.99
C GLY A 49 15.27 1.03 -15.38
N LEU A 50 14.29 1.78 -14.86
CA LEU A 50 14.50 3.00 -14.07
C LEU A 50 13.63 2.96 -12.81
N THR A 51 14.17 3.46 -11.70
CA THR A 51 13.44 3.61 -10.44
C THR A 51 12.21 4.48 -10.61
N GLY A 52 11.08 4.07 -10.03
CA GLY A 52 9.83 4.86 -10.08
C GLY A 52 9.07 4.77 -11.40
N ARG A 53 9.33 3.76 -12.24
CA ARG A 53 8.57 3.54 -13.50
C ARG A 53 7.46 2.48 -13.38
N LYS A 54 7.05 2.16 -12.15
CA LYS A 54 5.99 1.19 -11.83
C LYS A 54 5.04 1.68 -10.72
N ILE A 55 4.92 2.99 -10.53
CA ILE A 55 4.14 3.61 -9.43
C ILE A 55 2.67 3.15 -9.32
N ILE A 56 2.03 2.81 -10.43
CA ILE A 56 0.64 2.29 -10.42
C ILE A 56 0.60 0.82 -10.00
N VAL A 57 1.63 0.04 -10.35
CA VAL A 57 1.80 -1.35 -9.87
C VAL A 57 2.13 -1.35 -8.37
N ASP A 58 2.94 -0.38 -7.93
CA ASP A 58 3.33 -0.24 -6.52
C ASP A 58 2.16 0.11 -5.59
N THR A 59 1.06 0.64 -6.15
CA THR A 59 -0.09 1.18 -5.40
C THR A 59 -1.36 0.36 -5.62
N TYR A 60 -2.29 0.87 -6.41
CA TYR A 60 -3.68 0.40 -6.45
C TYR A 60 -4.09 -0.16 -7.82
N GLY A 61 -3.14 -0.42 -8.72
CA GLY A 61 -3.40 -1.05 -10.02
C GLY A 61 -4.37 -0.26 -10.91
N GLY A 62 -4.45 1.07 -10.74
CA GLY A 62 -5.37 1.95 -11.47
C GLY A 62 -6.73 2.16 -10.80
N LYS A 63 -7.02 1.50 -9.67
CA LYS A 63 -8.28 1.67 -8.93
C LYS A 63 -8.33 2.97 -8.12
N GLY A 64 -7.19 3.46 -7.64
CA GLY A 64 -7.09 4.68 -6.83
C GLY A 64 -6.38 5.81 -7.57
N ALA A 65 -6.60 7.06 -7.11
CA ALA A 65 -5.86 8.21 -7.60
C ALA A 65 -4.38 8.14 -7.17
N HIS A 66 -3.50 8.83 -7.92
CA HIS A 66 -2.07 8.83 -7.67
C HIS A 66 -1.48 10.25 -7.79
N GLY A 67 -0.75 10.71 -6.77
CA GLY A 67 -0.18 12.07 -6.72
C GLY A 67 1.08 12.28 -7.59
N GLY A 68 1.64 11.20 -8.14
CA GLY A 68 2.74 11.23 -9.12
C GLY A 68 4.13 10.91 -8.55
N GLY A 69 4.32 11.00 -7.24
CA GLY A 69 5.59 10.68 -6.59
C GLY A 69 5.89 9.17 -6.55
N ALA A 70 7.11 8.78 -6.95
CA ALA A 70 7.60 7.41 -6.78
C ALA A 70 8.03 7.12 -5.32
N PHE A 71 8.04 5.85 -4.93
CA PHE A 71 8.47 5.44 -3.59
C PHE A 71 9.95 5.09 -3.52
N SER A 72 10.41 4.05 -4.23
CA SER A 72 11.77 3.49 -4.15
C SER A 72 12.88 4.53 -4.35
N GLY A 73 13.98 4.39 -3.59
CA GLY A 73 15.11 5.32 -3.60
C GLY A 73 14.97 6.57 -2.71
N LYS A 74 13.84 6.73 -2.00
CA LYS A 74 13.60 7.86 -1.08
C LYS A 74 13.66 7.43 0.37
N ASP A 75 14.26 8.24 1.24
CA ASP A 75 14.12 8.06 2.69
C ASP A 75 12.76 8.62 3.19
N PRO A 76 12.32 8.31 4.42
CA PRO A 76 10.95 8.63 4.83
C PRO A 76 10.69 10.11 5.13
N SER A 77 11.71 10.99 5.07
CA SER A 77 11.46 12.44 5.06
C SER A 77 10.75 12.92 3.80
N LYS A 78 10.73 12.12 2.72
CA LYS A 78 10.09 12.46 1.45
C LYS A 78 8.61 12.09 1.52
N VAL A 79 7.76 13.12 1.60
CA VAL A 79 6.30 12.96 1.77
C VAL A 79 5.64 12.14 0.66
N ASP A 80 6.23 12.12 -0.54
CA ASP A 80 5.80 11.22 -1.63
C ASP A 80 5.67 9.76 -1.20
N ARG A 81 6.50 9.30 -0.25
CA ARG A 81 6.43 7.97 0.34
C ARG A 81 5.68 7.97 1.67
N SER A 82 6.13 8.77 2.64
CA SER A 82 5.60 8.68 4.00
C SER A 82 4.14 9.10 4.11
N ALA A 83 3.72 10.15 3.39
CA ALA A 83 2.32 10.57 3.38
C ALA A 83 1.43 9.61 2.56
N ALA A 84 1.96 8.97 1.51
CA ALA A 84 1.24 7.90 0.81
C ALA A 84 0.98 6.69 1.73
N TYR A 85 1.94 6.33 2.57
CA TYR A 85 1.75 5.29 3.59
C TYR A 85 0.75 5.73 4.67
N ALA A 86 0.83 6.98 5.13
CA ALA A 86 -0.11 7.52 6.12
C ALA A 86 -1.56 7.54 5.60
N THR A 87 -1.78 7.98 4.35
CA THR A 87 -3.11 7.99 3.75
C THR A 87 -3.66 6.59 3.52
N ARG A 88 -2.81 5.62 3.12
CA ARG A 88 -3.19 4.20 3.10
C ARG A 88 -3.62 3.72 4.50
N HIS A 89 -2.84 4.04 5.52
CA HIS A 89 -3.11 3.65 6.90
C HIS A 89 -4.44 4.20 7.41
N ILE A 90 -4.71 5.49 7.16
CA ILE A 90 -6.00 6.14 7.46
C ILE A 90 -7.15 5.42 6.76
N ALA A 91 -7.09 5.30 5.42
CA ALA A 91 -8.15 4.69 4.63
C ALA A 91 -8.45 3.26 5.08
N LYS A 92 -7.40 2.47 5.34
CA LYS A 92 -7.54 1.08 5.79
C LYS A 92 -8.22 0.99 7.16
N ASN A 93 -7.81 1.83 8.11
CA ASN A 93 -8.39 1.84 9.46
C ASN A 93 -9.85 2.33 9.46
N LEU A 94 -10.19 3.36 8.69
CA LEU A 94 -11.56 3.86 8.58
C LEU A 94 -12.51 2.80 7.99
N VAL A 95 -12.10 2.12 6.92
CA VAL A 95 -12.90 1.05 6.31
C VAL A 95 -13.04 -0.13 7.29
N ALA A 96 -11.96 -0.56 7.94
CA ALA A 96 -12.00 -1.66 8.90
C ALA A 96 -12.86 -1.36 10.14
N ALA A 97 -12.86 -0.11 10.60
CA ALA A 97 -13.69 0.35 11.71
C ALA A 97 -15.18 0.49 11.33
N GLY A 98 -15.53 0.40 10.04
CA GLY A 98 -16.92 0.45 9.58
C GLY A 98 -17.42 1.83 9.17
N VAL A 99 -16.54 2.82 8.96
CA VAL A 99 -16.95 4.17 8.54
C VAL A 99 -17.54 4.18 7.12
N ALA A 100 -16.99 3.37 6.19
CA ALA A 100 -17.53 3.20 4.84
C ALA A 100 -17.03 1.88 4.21
N ASP A 101 -17.65 1.42 3.11
CA ASP A 101 -17.17 0.23 2.37
C ASP A 101 -15.91 0.52 1.52
N ARG A 102 -15.75 1.76 1.05
CA ARG A 102 -14.55 2.22 0.35
C ARG A 102 -14.28 3.69 0.62
N ILE A 103 -13.00 4.05 0.74
CA ILE A 103 -12.57 5.41 1.01
C ILE A 103 -11.33 5.74 0.19
N LEU A 104 -11.29 6.94 -0.39
CA LEU A 104 -10.07 7.60 -0.85
C LEU A 104 -9.72 8.71 0.13
N VAL A 105 -8.45 8.76 0.55
CA VAL A 105 -7.90 9.83 1.37
C VAL A 105 -6.81 10.52 0.57
N GLN A 106 -6.91 11.83 0.46
CA GLN A 106 -5.93 12.69 -0.18
C GLN A 106 -5.35 13.67 0.84
N VAL A 107 -4.04 13.87 0.80
CA VAL A 107 -3.33 14.88 1.59
C VAL A 107 -2.42 15.69 0.66
N SER A 108 -2.24 16.97 0.97
CA SER A 108 -1.34 17.86 0.23
C SER A 108 -0.42 18.62 1.18
N TYR A 109 0.80 18.92 0.73
CA TYR A 109 1.81 19.67 1.49
C TYR A 109 2.37 20.80 0.64
N ALA A 110 2.62 21.95 1.27
CA ALA A 110 3.44 23.00 0.71
C ALA A 110 4.92 22.76 1.09
N ILE A 111 5.84 23.05 0.17
CA ILE A 111 7.27 22.88 0.43
C ILE A 111 7.70 23.74 1.64
N GLY A 112 8.40 23.12 2.59
CA GLY A 112 8.85 23.78 3.82
C GLY A 112 7.80 23.91 4.92
N VAL A 113 6.55 23.50 4.71
CA VAL A 113 5.49 23.52 5.72
C VAL A 113 5.25 22.11 6.27
N ALA A 114 5.34 21.95 7.59
CA ALA A 114 5.14 20.65 8.22
C ALA A 114 3.66 20.23 8.29
N GLU A 115 2.76 21.20 8.43
CA GLU A 115 1.32 20.94 8.41
C GLU A 115 0.84 20.64 6.99
N PRO A 116 -0.08 19.69 6.80
CA PRO A 116 -0.74 19.52 5.51
C PRO A 116 -1.59 20.75 5.17
N MET A 117 -1.65 21.10 3.88
CA MET A 117 -2.52 22.17 3.37
C MET A 117 -4.00 21.77 3.40
N GLY A 118 -4.27 20.48 3.35
CA GLY A 118 -5.60 19.93 3.46
C GLY A 118 -5.60 18.43 3.45
N ILE A 119 -6.63 17.86 4.08
CA ILE A 119 -7.02 16.45 3.97
C ILE A 119 -8.39 16.42 3.29
N PHE A 120 -8.55 15.51 2.33
CA PHE A 120 -9.81 15.29 1.63
C PHE A 120 -10.15 13.82 1.71
N VAL A 121 -11.43 13.54 1.92
CA VAL A 121 -12.00 12.20 1.96
C VAL A 121 -13.04 12.10 0.84
N ASP A 122 -13.12 10.94 0.21
CA ASP A 122 -14.20 10.56 -0.71
C ASP A 122 -14.63 9.13 -0.37
N THR A 123 -15.84 8.98 0.18
CA THR A 123 -16.40 7.65 0.53
C THR A 123 -17.09 7.00 -0.66
N TYR A 124 -17.11 7.66 -1.81
CA TYR A 124 -17.82 7.25 -3.02
C TYR A 124 -19.27 6.83 -2.75
N ARG A 125 -19.94 7.57 -1.86
CA ARG A 125 -21.32 7.32 -1.42
C ARG A 125 -21.51 5.96 -0.72
N THR A 126 -20.47 5.46 -0.05
CA THR A 126 -20.51 4.22 0.75
C THR A 126 -20.35 4.46 2.25
N SER A 127 -20.44 5.72 2.69
CA SER A 127 -20.44 6.09 4.10
C SER A 127 -21.57 5.36 4.84
N LYS A 128 -21.23 4.83 6.03
CA LYS A 128 -22.16 4.18 6.97
C LYS A 128 -22.46 5.07 8.17
N VAL A 129 -21.83 6.24 8.24
CA VAL A 129 -22.08 7.26 9.26
C VAL A 129 -22.90 8.39 8.67
N ASN A 130 -23.74 9.03 9.47
CA ASN A 130 -24.58 10.15 9.05
C ASN A 130 -23.76 11.47 9.01
N MET A 131 -22.71 11.48 8.21
CA MET A 131 -21.75 12.57 8.06
C MET A 131 -21.35 12.70 6.59
N THR A 132 -21.11 13.93 6.15
CA THR A 132 -20.53 14.23 4.85
C THR A 132 -19.06 13.84 4.80
N ASP A 133 -18.53 13.63 3.59
CA ASP A 133 -17.10 13.33 3.42
C ASP A 133 -16.19 14.45 4.00
N GLY A 134 -16.65 15.70 3.99
CA GLY A 134 -15.96 16.84 4.61
C GLY A 134 -15.91 16.72 6.13
N GLU A 135 -17.02 16.39 6.78
CA GLU A 135 -17.07 16.18 8.24
C GLU A 135 -16.21 14.97 8.67
N ILE A 136 -16.18 13.90 7.86
CA ILE A 136 -15.27 12.78 8.09
C ILE A 136 -13.81 13.24 8.00
N ALA A 137 -13.47 14.07 7.01
CA ALA A 137 -12.12 14.62 6.85
C ALA A 137 -11.71 15.51 8.05
N ASP A 138 -12.63 16.33 8.55
CA ASP A 138 -12.40 17.19 9.72
C ASP A 138 -12.15 16.37 10.98
N ILE A 139 -12.91 15.29 11.22
CA ILE A 139 -12.65 14.38 12.35
C ILE A 139 -11.27 13.75 12.22
N VAL A 140 -10.95 13.18 11.06
CA VAL A 140 -9.66 12.52 10.81
C VAL A 140 -8.48 13.47 11.04
N LYS A 141 -8.63 14.75 10.69
CA LYS A 141 -7.60 15.77 10.90
C LYS A 141 -7.25 15.98 12.37
N GLU A 142 -8.23 15.88 13.26
CA GLU A 142 -8.08 16.12 14.69
C GLU A 142 -7.73 14.84 15.48
N MET A 143 -7.74 13.67 14.84
CA MET A 143 -7.44 12.39 15.49
C MET A 143 -5.95 12.30 15.91
N PRO A 144 -5.65 12.07 17.20
CA PRO A 144 -4.29 11.83 17.68
C PRO A 144 -3.52 10.76 16.90
N CYS A 145 -4.20 9.69 16.50
CA CYS A 145 -3.57 8.61 15.75
C CYS A 145 -3.17 9.00 14.31
N PHE A 146 -3.72 10.08 13.76
CA PHE A 146 -3.50 10.54 12.38
C PHE A 146 -2.84 11.90 12.30
N ASN A 147 -1.85 12.16 13.17
CA ASN A 147 -1.02 13.35 13.02
C ASN A 147 -0.17 13.28 11.74
N LEU A 148 -0.55 14.09 10.74
CA LEU A 148 0.02 14.10 9.40
C LEU A 148 1.29 14.96 9.25
N LYS A 149 1.90 15.45 10.33
CA LYS A 149 3.23 16.06 10.23
C LYS A 149 4.25 14.99 9.83
N PRO A 150 5.20 15.27 8.90
CA PRO A 150 6.17 14.27 8.45
C PRO A 150 6.92 13.57 9.60
N ALA A 151 7.33 14.32 10.63
CA ALA A 151 8.00 13.75 11.81
C ALA A 151 7.09 12.79 12.60
N SER A 152 5.81 13.15 12.76
CA SER A 152 4.82 12.33 13.44
C SER A 152 4.53 11.04 12.68
N ILE A 153 4.37 11.12 11.35
CA ILE A 153 4.20 9.96 10.47
C ILE A 153 5.38 9.00 10.61
N ILE A 154 6.62 9.53 10.52
CA ILE A 154 7.85 8.75 10.63
C ILE A 154 7.93 8.02 11.98
N SER A 155 7.59 8.73 13.06
CA SER A 155 7.61 8.17 14.42
C SER A 155 6.55 7.09 14.60
N ARG A 156 5.29 7.41 14.27
CA ARG A 156 4.15 6.49 14.43
C ARG A 156 4.35 5.20 13.64
N LEU A 157 4.69 5.31 12.37
CA LEU A 157 4.87 4.17 11.47
C LEU A 157 6.28 3.56 11.57
N LYS A 158 7.12 4.00 12.52
CA LYS A 158 8.48 3.49 12.74
C LYS A 158 9.33 3.42 11.47
N LEU A 159 9.24 4.44 10.61
CA LEU A 159 9.81 4.40 9.25
C LEU A 159 11.35 4.49 9.21
N LYS A 160 12.02 4.79 10.33
CA LYS A 160 13.49 4.81 10.42
C LYS A 160 14.06 3.41 10.69
N GLN A 161 13.68 2.44 9.85
CA GLN A 161 14.12 1.05 9.91
C GLN A 161 14.45 0.53 8.50
N PRO A 162 15.29 -0.51 8.35
CA PRO A 162 15.67 -1.05 7.05
C PRO A 162 14.59 -1.98 6.46
N ILE A 163 13.37 -1.46 6.26
CA ILE A 163 12.16 -2.22 5.88
C ILE A 163 11.78 -2.11 4.39
N TYR A 164 12.52 -1.32 3.60
CA TYR A 164 12.04 -0.89 2.29
C TYR A 164 12.36 -1.83 1.12
N SER A 165 13.39 -2.69 1.24
CA SER A 165 13.78 -3.60 0.15
C SER A 165 12.63 -4.51 -0.27
N GLU A 166 11.80 -4.91 0.68
CA GLU A 166 10.67 -5.79 0.40
C GLU A 166 9.52 -5.11 -0.29
N THR A 167 9.40 -3.79 -0.13
CA THR A 167 8.37 -3.00 -0.80
C THR A 167 8.66 -2.80 -2.29
N ALA A 168 9.93 -3.00 -2.72
CA ALA A 168 10.39 -2.71 -4.08
C ALA A 168 9.80 -3.61 -5.17
N ALA A 169 9.05 -4.65 -4.80
CA ALA A 169 8.30 -5.52 -5.68
C ALA A 169 7.00 -6.00 -5.01
N TYR A 170 6.04 -6.44 -5.82
CA TYR A 170 4.74 -6.99 -5.36
C TYR A 170 3.86 -5.99 -4.60
N GLY A 171 4.08 -4.70 -4.78
CA GLY A 171 3.26 -3.64 -4.20
C GLY A 171 3.67 -3.24 -2.78
N HIS A 172 3.43 -1.97 -2.47
CA HIS A 172 3.66 -1.39 -1.15
C HIS A 172 2.44 -1.54 -0.22
N MET A 173 1.26 -1.79 -0.80
CA MET A 173 -0.03 -1.78 -0.09
C MET A 173 -0.66 -3.17 -0.13
N GLY A 174 -1.48 -3.50 0.87
CA GLY A 174 -2.25 -4.74 0.94
C GLY A 174 -1.47 -5.98 1.39
N ARG A 175 -0.25 -5.79 1.92
CA ARG A 175 0.56 -6.85 2.52
C ARG A 175 0.43 -6.84 4.04
N GLU A 176 0.56 -8.00 4.66
CA GLU A 176 0.46 -8.10 6.12
C GLU A 176 1.69 -7.49 6.80
N SER A 177 1.45 -6.85 7.95
CA SER A 177 2.54 -6.37 8.79
C SER A 177 3.10 -7.55 9.57
N GLU A 178 4.42 -7.76 9.48
CA GLU A 178 5.09 -8.87 10.12
C GLU A 178 6.41 -8.42 10.78
N ASN A 179 6.69 -9.01 11.94
CA ASN A 179 7.99 -8.90 12.62
C ASN A 179 8.92 -9.96 12.05
N LYS A 180 10.15 -9.56 11.70
CA LYS A 180 11.18 -10.49 11.25
C LYS A 180 12.58 -9.91 11.29
N THR A 181 13.53 -10.83 11.19
CA THR A 181 14.95 -10.54 11.02
C THR A 181 15.27 -10.29 9.54
N VAL A 182 15.90 -9.16 9.26
CA VAL A 182 16.46 -8.84 7.93
C VAL A 182 17.97 -8.69 8.03
N THR A 183 18.69 -9.25 7.06
CA THR A 183 20.16 -9.23 7.04
C THR A 183 20.66 -8.28 5.95
N PHE A 184 21.56 -7.36 6.31
CA PHE A 184 22.19 -6.45 5.37
C PHE A 184 23.71 -6.52 5.48
N ASN A 185 24.40 -6.41 4.34
CA ASN A 185 25.83 -6.18 4.35
C ASN A 185 26.11 -4.70 4.64
N VAL A 186 26.70 -4.42 5.80
CA VAL A 186 27.07 -3.08 6.26
C VAL A 186 28.58 -3.05 6.46
N ALA A 187 29.27 -2.28 5.60
CA ALA A 187 30.72 -2.13 5.63
C ALA A 187 31.49 -3.48 5.60
N GLY A 188 31.03 -4.43 4.78
CA GLY A 188 31.65 -5.75 4.63
C GLY A 188 31.25 -6.78 5.69
N SER A 189 30.45 -6.40 6.69
CA SER A 189 29.91 -7.31 7.71
C SER A 189 28.41 -7.52 7.51
N ASN A 190 27.94 -8.77 7.62
CA ASN A 190 26.50 -9.03 7.66
C ASN A 190 25.96 -8.65 9.03
N LYS A 191 24.97 -7.76 9.06
CA LYS A 191 24.25 -7.34 10.27
C LYS A 191 22.79 -7.71 10.15
N GLU A 192 22.24 -8.22 11.24
CA GLU A 192 20.85 -8.57 11.38
C GLU A 192 20.08 -7.47 12.11
N PHE A 193 18.85 -7.23 11.68
CA PHE A 193 17.96 -6.25 12.27
C PHE A 193 16.59 -6.89 12.45
N GLU A 194 16.07 -6.83 13.68
CA GLU A 194 14.66 -7.13 13.94
C GLU A 194 13.83 -5.92 13.53
N VAL A 195 12.89 -6.13 12.60
CA VAL A 195 12.06 -5.06 12.04
C VAL A 195 10.60 -5.47 11.95
N GLU A 196 9.72 -4.48 12.00
CA GLU A 196 8.29 -4.62 11.73
C GLU A 196 8.02 -4.05 10.33
N THR A 197 7.68 -4.91 9.37
CA THR A 197 7.40 -4.48 7.99
C THR A 197 5.94 -4.04 7.81
N PHE A 198 5.66 -3.26 6.77
CA PHE A 198 4.31 -2.79 6.39
C PHE A 198 3.51 -2.20 7.56
N THR A 199 4.15 -1.42 8.43
CA THR A 199 3.51 -0.81 9.61
C THR A 199 2.28 0.04 9.29
N TRP A 200 2.20 0.62 8.09
CA TRP A 200 1.01 1.35 7.60
C TRP A 200 -0.19 0.45 7.28
N GLU A 201 -0.01 -0.87 7.20
CA GLU A 201 -1.10 -1.82 7.01
C GLU A 201 -1.72 -2.28 8.34
N LYS A 202 -1.23 -1.80 9.49
CA LYS A 202 -1.80 -2.11 10.80
C LYS A 202 -3.16 -1.45 10.99
N LEU A 203 -4.01 -2.11 11.78
CA LEU A 203 -5.35 -1.63 12.15
C LEU A 203 -5.42 -1.17 13.61
N ASP A 204 -4.44 -0.37 14.03
CA ASP A 204 -4.20 0.05 15.41
C ASP A 204 -4.85 1.40 15.78
N CYS A 205 -5.67 1.97 14.89
CA CYS A 205 -6.48 3.17 15.17
C CYS A 205 -7.98 2.87 15.35
N GLN A 206 -8.42 1.62 15.20
CA GLN A 206 -9.84 1.29 15.08
C GLN A 206 -10.67 1.73 16.29
N GLU A 207 -10.17 1.54 17.51
CA GLU A 207 -10.91 1.90 18.74
C GLU A 207 -11.10 3.42 18.87
N GLU A 208 -10.08 4.19 18.49
CA GLU A 208 -10.17 5.66 18.44
C GLU A 208 -11.17 6.11 17.38
N ILE A 209 -11.18 5.46 16.22
CA ILE A 209 -12.16 5.72 15.15
C ILE A 209 -13.58 5.40 15.61
N LYS A 210 -13.82 4.19 16.15
CA LYS A 210 -15.16 3.81 16.62
C LYS A 210 -15.68 4.80 17.67
N THR A 211 -14.82 5.24 18.58
CA THR A 211 -15.16 6.27 19.57
C THR A 211 -15.50 7.60 18.89
N ALA A 212 -14.68 8.07 17.94
CA ALA A 212 -14.89 9.35 17.26
C ALA A 212 -16.15 9.36 16.37
N PHE A 213 -16.52 8.21 15.81
CA PHE A 213 -17.66 8.07 14.88
C PHE A 213 -18.91 7.44 15.51
N ASN A 214 -18.88 7.11 16.81
CA ASN A 214 -19.96 6.42 17.55
C ASN A 214 -20.40 5.10 16.89
N LEU A 215 -19.43 4.24 16.56
CA LEU A 215 -19.62 2.91 15.94
C LEU A 215 -19.49 1.75 16.92
#